data_AF-A0A241WM89-F1
#
_entry.id   AF-A0A241WM89-F1
#
_cell.length_a   1.000
_cell.length_b   1.000
_cell.length_c   1.000
_cell.angle_alpha   90.00
_cell.angle_beta   90.00
_cell.angle_gamma   90.00
#
_symmetry.space_group_name_H-M   'P 1'
#
loop_
_entity.id
_entity.type
_entity.pdbx_description
1 polymer ?
#
loop_
_entity_poly.entity_id
_entity_poly.type
_entity_poly.pdbx_seq_one_letter_code
_entity_poly.pdbx_strand_id
1 'polypeptide(L)' 'MIKKTLLAISIAFMSVHSFAYDNEVCKNQRQSIEKQIVDAKRYNNQRRLQGLEKALDRVNKVCSKQMKKSV' A
#
# COMPACT_ATOMS: atom_id res chain seq x y z
N MET A 1 -7.83 14.41 -47.13
CA MET A 1 -7.06 14.89 -45.96
C MET A 1 -7.64 14.35 -44.64
N ILE A 2 -7.93 13.04 -44.55
CA ILE A 2 -8.57 12.42 -43.37
C ILE A 2 -7.59 11.50 -42.60
N LYS A 3 -6.48 11.10 -43.24
CA LYS A 3 -5.47 10.21 -42.64
C LYS A 3 -4.62 10.86 -41.55
N LYS A 4 -4.51 12.20 -41.54
CA LYS A 4 -3.74 12.93 -40.51
C LYS A 4 -4.55 13.16 -39.22
N THR A 5 -5.88 13.13 -39.29
CA THR A 5 -6.76 13.41 -38.14
C THR A 5 -6.98 12.17 -37.26
N LEU A 6 -6.84 10.96 -37.81
CA LEU A 6 -6.95 9.69 -37.08
C LEU A 6 -5.75 9.39 -36.16
N LEU A 7 -4.60 10.03 -36.40
CA LEU A 7 -3.38 9.85 -35.61
C LEU A 7 -3.34 10.70 -34.33
N ALA A 8 -4.29 11.63 -34.16
CA ALA A 8 -4.30 12.59 -33.05
C ALA A 8 -5.19 12.17 -31.86
N ILE A 9 -5.96 11.06 -31.96
CA ILE A 9 -6.99 10.71 -30.96
C ILE A 9 -6.59 9.52 -30.07
N SER A 10 -5.45 8.85 -30.29
CA SER A 10 -5.10 7.62 -29.57
C SER A 10 -4.34 7.81 -28.24
N ILE A 11 -4.00 9.02 -27.82
CA ILE A 11 -3.14 9.25 -26.63
C ILE A 11 -3.95 9.52 -25.34
N ALA A 12 -5.28 9.58 -25.41
CA ALA A 12 -6.11 10.02 -24.29
C ALA A 12 -6.71 8.88 -23.45
N PHE A 13 -5.97 7.81 -23.09
CA PHE A 13 -6.50 6.77 -22.18
C PHE A 13 -5.47 6.12 -21.23
N MET A 14 -4.45 6.86 -20.76
CA MET A 14 -3.60 6.38 -19.67
C MET A 14 -3.63 7.32 -18.46
N SER A 15 -4.77 7.37 -17.80
CA SER A 15 -4.94 7.89 -16.44
C SER A 15 -6.16 7.13 -15.90
N VAL A 16 -6.19 6.46 -14.76
CA VAL A 16 -5.51 6.59 -13.47
C VAL A 16 -5.82 5.28 -12.73
N HIS A 17 -4.80 4.51 -12.32
CA HIS A 17 -5.02 3.33 -11.46
C HIS A 17 -3.97 3.25 -10.34
N SER A 18 -3.75 4.34 -9.60
CA SER A 18 -2.80 4.34 -8.46
C SER A 18 -3.48 4.19 -7.09
N PHE A 19 -4.81 4.26 -7.02
CA PHE A 19 -5.51 4.29 -5.72
C PHE A 19 -5.80 2.91 -5.12
N ALA A 20 -6.08 1.89 -5.95
CA ALA A 20 -6.34 0.53 -5.48
C ALA A 20 -5.05 -0.17 -5.01
N TYR A 21 -3.90 0.19 -5.59
CA TYR A 21 -2.59 -0.36 -5.26
C TYR A 21 -2.20 -0.06 -3.81
N ASP A 22 -2.41 1.16 -3.34
CA ASP A 22 -2.03 1.58 -1.98
C ASP A 22 -2.80 0.83 -0.89
N ASN A 23 -4.09 0.52 -1.12
CA ASN A 23 -4.90 -0.20 -0.13
C ASN A 23 -4.49 -1.68 -0.01
N GLU A 24 -4.20 -2.34 -1.13
CA GLU A 24 -3.72 -3.71 -1.13
C GLU A 24 -2.32 -3.82 -0.50
N VAL A 25 -1.42 -2.89 -0.84
CA VAL A 25 -0.07 -2.81 -0.24
C VAL A 25 -0.16 -2.61 1.26
N CYS A 26 -1.04 -1.73 1.73
CA CYS A 26 -1.29 -1.50 3.15
C CYS A 26 -1.77 -2.76 3.88
N LYS A 27 -2.72 -3.50 3.29
CA LYS A 27 -3.21 -4.75 3.85
C LYS A 27 -2.10 -5.80 3.92
N ASN A 28 -1.34 -5.97 2.85
CA ASN A 28 -0.27 -6.97 2.75
C ASN A 28 0.86 -6.69 3.74
N GLN A 29 1.27 -5.42 3.88
CA GLN A 29 2.28 -5.02 4.86
C GLN A 29 1.82 -5.27 6.31
N ARG A 30 0.57 -4.91 6.64
CA ARG A 30 0.01 -5.14 7.97
C ARG A 30 0.00 -6.63 8.33
N GLN A 31 -0.52 -7.47 7.43
CA GLN A 31 -0.58 -8.93 7.62
C GLN A 31 0.82 -9.54 7.78
N SER A 32 1.81 -9.07 7.02
CA SER A 32 3.19 -9.54 7.14
C SER A 32 3.80 -9.21 8.50
N ILE A 33 3.58 -7.99 9.02
CA ILE A 33 4.06 -7.60 10.35
C ILE A 33 3.36 -8.39 11.45
N GLU A 34 2.05 -8.59 11.34
CA GLU A 34 1.26 -9.40 12.30
C GLU A 34 1.76 -10.84 12.37
N LYS A 35 2.09 -11.47 11.23
CA LYS A 35 2.70 -12.80 11.20
C LYS A 35 4.04 -12.83 11.95
N GLN A 36 4.89 -11.85 11.71
CA GLN A 36 6.18 -11.73 12.40
C GLN A 36 6.02 -11.49 13.91
N ILE A 37 4.95 -10.82 14.35
CA ILE A 37 4.64 -10.64 15.77
C ILE A 37 4.31 -11.99 16.41
N VAL A 38 3.51 -12.82 15.74
CA VAL A 38 3.19 -14.19 16.21
C VAL A 38 4.47 -15.00 16.37
N ASP A 39 5.37 -14.94 15.38
CA ASP A 39 6.66 -15.63 15.45
C ASP A 39 7.54 -15.08 16.59
N ALA A 40 7.65 -13.75 16.72
CA ALA A 40 8.42 -13.12 17.80
C ALA A 40 7.89 -13.49 19.19
N LYS A 41 6.56 -13.59 19.37
CA LYS A 41 5.93 -14.07 20.61
C LYS A 41 6.28 -15.53 20.89
N ARG A 42 6.21 -16.40 19.86
CA ARG A 42 6.54 -17.83 19.97
C ARG A 42 7.97 -18.06 20.49
N TYR A 43 8.92 -17.25 20.05
CA TYR A 43 10.34 -17.37 20.44
C TYR A 43 10.72 -16.43 21.61
N ASN A 44 9.74 -15.82 22.29
CA ASN A 44 9.94 -14.88 23.39
C ASN A 44 10.94 -13.75 23.09
N ASN A 45 10.98 -13.29 21.83
CA ASN A 45 11.93 -12.27 21.37
C ASN A 45 11.36 -10.87 21.60
N GLN A 46 11.47 -10.39 22.85
CA GLN A 46 10.89 -9.12 23.29
C GLN A 46 11.42 -7.91 22.52
N ARG A 47 12.72 -7.87 22.19
CA ARG A 47 13.29 -6.78 21.37
C ARG A 47 12.68 -6.75 19.98
N ARG A 48 12.54 -7.91 19.33
CA ARG A 48 11.90 -8.01 18.02
C ARG A 48 10.44 -7.60 18.09
N LEU A 49 9.72 -8.06 19.10
CA LEU A 49 8.31 -7.73 19.34
C LEU A 49 8.09 -6.21 19.42
N GLN A 50 8.85 -5.51 20.26
CA GLN A 50 8.75 -4.05 20.38
C GLN A 50 9.02 -3.31 19.06
N GLY A 51 9.99 -3.79 18.26
CA GLY A 51 10.28 -3.23 16.94
C GLY A 51 9.12 -3.42 15.96
N LEU A 52 8.52 -4.61 15.97
CA LEU A 52 7.38 -4.96 15.11
C LEU A 52 6.11 -4.19 15.50
N GLU A 53 5.83 -4.00 16.78
CA GLU A 53 4.70 -3.20 17.26
C GLU A 53 4.82 -1.74 16.81
N LYS A 54 6.02 -1.15 16.91
CA LYS A 54 6.29 0.20 16.38
C LYS A 54 6.12 0.26 14.85
N ALA A 55 6.51 -0.80 14.14
CA ALA A 55 6.33 -0.86 12.69
C ALA A 55 4.84 -0.96 12.31
N LEU A 56 4.07 -1.77 13.04
CA LEU A 56 2.63 -1.93 12.86
C LEU A 56 1.89 -0.60 13.08
N ASP A 57 2.23 0.14 14.14
CA ASP A 57 1.68 1.47 14.41
C ASP A 57 1.97 2.46 13.26
N ARG A 58 3.20 2.45 12.73
CA ARG A 58 3.56 3.29 11.57
C ARG A 58 2.75 2.93 10.33
N VAL A 59 2.61 1.65 10.00
CA VAL A 59 1.80 1.19 8.86
C VAL A 59 0.35 1.63 9.03
N ASN A 60 -0.24 1.40 10.21
CA ASN A 60 -1.61 1.83 10.49
C ASN A 60 -1.78 3.36 10.32
N LYS A 61 -0.82 4.17 10.77
CA LYS A 61 -0.85 5.64 10.60
C LYS A 61 -0.72 6.06 9.14
N VAL A 62 0.20 5.48 8.39
CA VAL A 62 0.42 5.80 6.97
C VAL A 62 -0.81 5.39 6.15
N CYS A 63 -1.28 4.17 6.33
CA CYS A 63 -2.44 3.64 5.61
C CYS A 63 -3.72 4.41 5.93
N SER A 64 -3.93 4.79 7.21
CA SER A 64 -5.07 5.66 7.57
C SER A 64 -4.99 7.06 6.95
N LYS A 65 -3.77 7.61 6.80
CA LYS A 65 -3.56 8.91 6.11
C LYS A 65 -3.79 8.79 4.61
N GLN A 66 -3.37 7.70 3.98
CA GLN A 66 -3.61 7.48 2.55
C GLN A 66 -5.11 7.33 2.25
N MET A 67 -5.86 6.63 3.11
CA MET A 67 -7.32 6.55 3.01
C MET A 67 -8.01 7.92 3.13
N LYS A 68 -7.48 8.83 3.96
CA LYS A 68 -8.01 10.20 4.10
C LYS A 68 -7.67 11.15 2.94
N LYS A 69 -6.62 10.86 2.16
CA LYS A 69 -6.24 11.66 0.98
C LYS A 69 -7.01 11.27 -0.29
N SER A 70 -7.76 10.18 -0.25
CA SER A 70 -8.60 9.70 -1.37
C SER A 70 -10.07 10.18 -1.30
N VAL A 71 -10.39 11.11 -0.39
CA VAL A 71 -11.70 11.78 -0.29
C VAL A 71 -11.55 13.24 -0.72
#